data_AF-A0A9W6SI95-F1
#
_entry.id   AF-A0A9W6SI95-F1
#
_cell.length_a   1.000
_cell.length_b   1.000
_cell.length_c   1.000
_cell.angle_alpha   90.00
_cell.angle_beta   90.00
_cell.angle_gamma   90.00
#
_symmetry.space_group_name_H-M   'P 1'
#
loop_
_entity.id
_entity.type
_entity.pdbx_description
1 polymer ?
#
loop_
_entity_poly.entity_id
_entity_poly.type
_entity_poly.pdbx_seq_one_letter_code
_entity_poly.pdbx_strand_id
1 'polypeptide(L)'
;MDGQDILADLLGSVPEWQERALCAQTDPEAFFPEKGGSTREAKRICSRCEVTTECLEYAMRHDERFGIWGGMSERERRKLKRRANEARAAAQAAMAPVSITVPVPVAIQPYDGEIESPRAA
;
A
#
# COMPACT_ATOMS: atom_id res chain seq x y z
N MET A 1 -19.11 2.25 -2.02
CA MET A 1 -19.51 0.85 -1.79
C MET A 1 -20.84 0.71 -2.49
N ASP A 2 -20.76 0.52 -3.79
CA ASP A 2 -21.89 0.61 -4.70
C ASP A 2 -22.60 -0.74 -4.72
N GLY A 3 -23.94 -0.72 -4.64
CA GLY A 3 -24.78 -1.89 -4.38
C GLY A 3 -24.68 -3.05 -5.40
N GLN A 4 -23.90 -2.89 -6.47
CA GLN A 4 -23.59 -3.95 -7.43
C GLN A 4 -22.63 -5.02 -6.86
N ASP A 5 -21.84 -4.69 -5.83
CA ASP A 5 -20.90 -5.64 -5.21
C ASP A 5 -21.60 -6.69 -4.32
N ILE A 6 -22.74 -6.35 -3.71
CA ILE A 6 -23.46 -7.25 -2.79
C ILE A 6 -24.03 -8.48 -3.52
N LEU A 7 -24.46 -8.31 -4.78
CA LEU A 7 -25.07 -9.40 -5.55
C LEU A 7 -24.03 -10.37 -6.13
N ALA A 8 -22.83 -9.87 -6.47
CA ALA A 8 -21.71 -10.69 -6.91
C ALA A 8 -21.17 -11.59 -5.79
N ASP A 9 -21.11 -11.06 -4.55
CA ASP A 9 -20.69 -11.82 -3.36
C ASP A 9 -21.68 -12.93 -2.97
N LEU A 10 -22.99 -12.71 -3.14
CA LEU A 10 -24.04 -13.68 -2.80
C LEU A 10 -24.22 -14.81 -3.83
N LEU A 11 -23.83 -14.57 -5.10
CA LEU A 11 -23.95 -15.56 -6.19
C LEU A 11 -22.61 -16.20 -6.58
N GLY A 12 -21.51 -15.83 -5.93
CA GLY A 12 -20.19 -16.45 -6.15
C GLY A 12 -19.71 -16.31 -7.59
N SER A 13 -19.99 -15.19 -8.25
CA SER A 13 -19.60 -14.99 -9.65
C SER A 13 -18.08 -14.91 -9.76
N VAL A 14 -17.49 -15.82 -10.53
CA VAL A 14 -16.06 -15.80 -10.86
C VAL A 14 -15.77 -14.51 -11.65
N PRO A 15 -14.75 -13.73 -11.28
CA PRO A 15 -14.40 -12.53 -12.02
C PRO A 15 -14.07 -12.83 -13.49
N GLU A 16 -14.59 -12.03 -14.42
CA GLU A 16 -14.41 -12.20 -15.89
C GLU A 16 -12.92 -12.31 -16.30
N TRP A 17 -12.02 -11.63 -15.59
CA TRP A 17 -10.58 -11.72 -15.87
C TRP A 17 -10.01 -13.14 -15.65
N GLN A 18 -10.61 -13.95 -14.77
CA GLN A 18 -10.16 -15.33 -14.56
C GLN A 18 -10.41 -16.22 -15.79
N GLU A 19 -11.47 -15.94 -16.55
CA GLU A 19 -11.78 -16.68 -17.79
C GLU A 19 -10.74 -16.42 -18.88
N ARG A 20 -10.10 -15.24 -18.86
CA ARG A 20 -9.03 -14.84 -19.79
C ARG A 20 -7.64 -15.26 -19.33
N ALA A 21 -7.52 -15.91 -18.16
CA ALA A 21 -6.22 -16.27 -17.61
C ALA A 21 -5.55 -17.39 -18.42
N LEU A 22 -4.34 -17.12 -18.93
CA LEU A 22 -3.55 -18.10 -19.71
C LEU A 22 -3.24 -19.37 -18.91
N CYS A 23 -3.15 -19.28 -17.58
CA CYS A 23 -2.87 -20.43 -16.72
C CYS A 23 -3.95 -21.52 -16.81
N ALA A 24 -5.21 -21.16 -17.08
CA ALA A 24 -6.30 -22.11 -17.26
C ALA A 24 -6.13 -23.01 -18.50
N GLN A 25 -5.26 -22.62 -19.43
CA GLN A 25 -4.95 -23.36 -20.66
C GLN A 25 -3.68 -24.21 -20.52
N THR A 26 -3.11 -24.29 -19.32
CA THR A 26 -1.85 -25.00 -19.03
C THR A 26 -2.03 -25.92 -17.83
N ASP A 27 -1.00 -26.71 -17.53
CA ASP A 27 -1.02 -27.61 -16.38
C ASP A 27 -1.18 -26.83 -15.04
N PRO A 28 -2.26 -27.04 -14.28
CA PRO A 28 -2.47 -26.39 -12.99
C PRO A 28 -1.41 -26.74 -11.95
N GLU A 29 -0.82 -27.94 -12.00
CA GLU A 29 0.17 -28.37 -11.00
C GLU A 29 1.43 -27.50 -11.04
N ALA A 30 1.78 -26.97 -12.21
CA ALA A 30 2.90 -26.04 -12.37
C ALA A 30 2.73 -24.75 -11.54
N PHE A 31 1.48 -24.33 -11.27
CA PHE A 31 1.18 -23.13 -10.50
C PHE A 31 1.09 -23.38 -9.00
N PHE A 32 0.96 -24.64 -8.59
CA PHE A 32 0.91 -25.08 -7.20
C PHE A 32 2.04 -26.07 -6.88
N PRO A 33 3.32 -25.66 -6.98
CA PRO A 33 4.43 -26.55 -6.73
C PRO A 33 4.46 -27.02 -5.27
N GLU A 34 4.79 -28.29 -5.07
CA GLU A 34 5.09 -28.85 -3.75
C GLU A 34 6.29 -28.14 -3.08
N LYS A 35 6.50 -28.38 -1.79
CA LYS A 35 7.60 -27.77 -1.02
C LYS A 35 8.96 -28.08 -1.69
N GLY A 36 9.53 -27.08 -2.37
CA GLY A 36 10.82 -27.20 -3.07
C GLY A 36 10.71 -27.38 -4.59
N GLY A 37 9.51 -27.42 -5.15
CA GLY A 37 9.27 -27.49 -6.59
C GLY A 37 9.71 -26.24 -7.36
N SER A 38 9.93 -26.41 -8.66
CA SER A 38 10.35 -25.32 -9.54
C SER A 38 9.20 -24.36 -9.82
N THR A 39 9.39 -23.08 -9.55
CA THR A 39 8.44 -22.01 -9.89
C THR A 39 8.71 -21.38 -11.26
N ARG A 40 9.76 -21.83 -11.96
CA ARG A 40 10.25 -21.17 -13.19
C ARG A 40 9.28 -21.28 -14.35
N GLU A 41 8.62 -22.43 -14.48
CA GLU A 41 7.72 -22.70 -15.60
C GLU A 41 6.47 -21.82 -15.52
N ALA A 42 5.75 -21.90 -14.39
CA ALA A 42 4.58 -21.08 -14.15
C ALA A 42 4.87 -19.57 -14.22
N LYS A 43 6.04 -19.11 -13.76
CA LYS A 43 6.44 -17.71 -13.95
C LYS A 43 6.58 -17.30 -15.42
N ARG A 44 7.12 -18.18 -16.26
CA ARG A 44 7.25 -17.95 -17.70
C ARG A 44 5.88 -17.86 -18.36
N ILE A 45 4.95 -18.74 -17.98
CA ILE A 45 3.57 -18.70 -18.46
C ILE A 45 2.89 -17.42 -18.00
N CYS A 46 2.97 -17.08 -16.70
CA CYS A 46 2.41 -15.84 -16.16
C CYS A 46 2.92 -14.59 -16.88
N SER A 47 4.20 -14.52 -17.25
CA SER A 47 4.75 -13.33 -17.94
C SER A 47 4.13 -13.05 -19.32
N ARG A 48 3.42 -14.02 -19.90
CA ARG A 48 2.70 -13.89 -21.16
C ARG A 48 1.18 -13.70 -20.96
N CYS A 49 0.72 -13.68 -19.72
CA CYS A 49 -0.69 -13.56 -19.38
C CYS A 49 -1.10 -12.08 -19.38
N GLU A 50 -2.20 -11.76 -20.06
CA GLU A 50 -2.70 -10.37 -20.13
C GLU A 50 -3.28 -9.88 -18.79
N VAL A 51 -3.91 -10.77 -18.02
CA VAL A 51 -4.57 -10.45 -16.74
C VAL A 51 -3.62 -10.51 -15.53
N THR A 52 -2.33 -10.28 -15.74
CA THR A 52 -1.30 -10.42 -14.69
C THR A 52 -1.54 -9.45 -13.54
N THR A 53 -1.97 -8.22 -13.85
CA THR A 53 -2.21 -7.16 -12.85
C THR A 53 -3.42 -7.51 -11.98
N GLU A 54 -4.55 -7.82 -12.61
CA GLU A 54 -5.80 -8.18 -11.93
C GLU A 54 -5.62 -9.45 -11.08
N CYS A 55 -4.89 -10.44 -11.60
CA CYS A 55 -4.53 -11.66 -10.88
C CYS A 55 -3.69 -11.37 -9.63
N LEU A 56 -2.68 -10.50 -9.74
CA LEU A 56 -1.84 -10.13 -8.60
C LEU A 56 -2.65 -9.36 -7.55
N GLU A 57 -3.48 -8.41 -7.98
CA GLU A 57 -4.32 -7.63 -7.08
C GLU A 57 -5.30 -8.51 -6.32
N TYR A 58 -5.95 -9.45 -7.02
CA TYR A 58 -6.83 -10.43 -6.40
C TYR A 58 -6.08 -11.24 -5.33
N ALA A 59 -4.92 -11.81 -5.67
CA ALA A 59 -4.14 -12.59 -4.72
C ALA A 59 -3.67 -11.77 -3.51
N MET A 60 -3.40 -10.48 -3.69
CA MET A 60 -3.01 -9.58 -2.60
C MET A 60 -4.19 -9.22 -1.69
N ARG A 61 -5.38 -8.99 -2.27
CA ARG A 61 -6.63 -8.67 -1.56
C ARG A 61 -7.19 -9.85 -0.78
N HIS A 62 -7.20 -11.04 -1.38
CA HIS A 62 -7.72 -12.28 -0.78
C HIS A 62 -6.68 -13.02 0.09
N ASP A 63 -5.47 -12.47 0.20
CA ASP A 63 -4.34 -13.07 0.90
C ASP A 63 -4.07 -14.52 0.49
N GLU A 64 -4.07 -14.78 -0.81
CA GLU A 64 -3.85 -16.13 -1.34
C GLU A 64 -2.49 -16.66 -0.88
N ARG A 65 -2.52 -17.77 -0.14
CA ARG A 65 -1.36 -18.30 0.59
C ARG A 65 -0.55 -19.31 -0.20
N PHE A 66 -1.11 -19.86 -1.26
CA PHE A 66 -0.47 -20.92 -2.03
C PHE A 66 -0.36 -20.53 -3.50
N GLY A 67 0.56 -21.20 -4.19
CA GLY A 67 0.74 -21.08 -5.63
C GLY A 67 1.30 -19.74 -6.13
N ILE A 68 1.38 -19.68 -7.46
CA ILE A 68 1.92 -18.56 -8.23
C ILE A 68 0.76 -17.73 -8.78
N TRP A 69 0.73 -16.45 -8.42
CA TRP A 69 -0.31 -15.51 -8.80
C TRP A 69 0.33 -14.26 -9.39
N GLY A 70 -0.14 -13.80 -10.54
CA GLY A 70 0.41 -12.63 -11.24
C GLY A 70 1.93 -12.71 -11.46
N GLY A 71 2.47 -13.91 -11.72
CA GLY A 71 3.91 -14.13 -11.88
C GLY A 71 4.73 -14.11 -10.58
N MET A 72 4.10 -13.98 -9.42
CA MET A 72 4.77 -13.96 -8.12
C MET A 72 4.42 -15.19 -7.29
N SER A 73 5.43 -15.80 -6.67
CA SER A 73 5.23 -16.83 -5.63
C SER A 73 4.73 -16.22 -4.32
N GLU A 74 4.16 -17.05 -3.45
CA GLU A 74 3.76 -16.64 -2.09
C GLU A 74 4.88 -15.88 -1.35
N ARG A 75 6.11 -16.42 -1.37
CA ARG A 75 7.27 -15.82 -0.69
C ARG A 75 7.58 -14.42 -1.23
N GLU A 76 7.42 -14.22 -2.53
CA GLU A 76 7.62 -12.93 -3.19
C GLU A 76 6.49 -11.95 -2.85
N ARG A 77 5.22 -12.39 -2.86
CA ARG A 77 4.08 -11.57 -2.44
C ARG A 77 4.21 -11.11 -0.99
N ARG A 78 4.60 -12.01 -0.07
CA ARG A 78 4.90 -11.67 1.34
C ARG A 78 6.02 -10.64 1.46
N LYS A 79 7.09 -10.78 0.68
CA LYS A 79 8.20 -9.81 0.65
C LYS A 79 7.74 -8.45 0.13
N LEU A 80 6.86 -8.42 -0.88
CA LEU A 80 6.27 -7.20 -1.42
C LEU A 80 5.39 -6.50 -0.37
N LYS A 81 4.47 -7.23 0.28
CA LYS A 81 3.64 -6.70 1.38
C LYS A 81 4.51 -6.11 2.49
N ARG A 82 5.56 -6.82 2.91
CA ARG A 82 6.47 -6.32 3.95
C ARG A 82 7.17 -5.03 3.53
N ARG A 83 7.74 -4.98 2.32
CA ARG A 83 8.40 -3.77 1.79
C ARG A 83 7.44 -2.60 1.67
N ALA A 84 6.20 -2.83 1.25
CA ALA A 84 5.19 -1.79 1.19
C ALA A 84 4.85 -1.25 2.58
N ASN A 85 4.75 -2.11 3.60
CA ASN A 85 4.53 -1.70 4.98
C ASN A 85 5.73 -0.94 5.55
N GLU A 86 6.95 -1.42 5.31
CA GLU A 86 8.20 -0.73 5.70
C GLU A 86 8.28 0.67 5.06
N ALA A 87 7.97 0.79 3.77
CA ALA A 87 7.94 2.06 3.06
C ALA A 87 6.85 3.00 3.60
N ARG A 88 5.65 2.48 3.89
CA ARG A 88 4.56 3.25 4.51
C ARG A 88 4.95 3.76 5.89
N ALA A 89 5.52 2.91 6.74
CA ALA A 89 5.99 3.28 8.07
C ALA A 89 7.08 4.36 8.00
N ALA A 90 8.04 4.22 7.08
CA ALA A 90 9.08 5.21 6.86
C ALA A 90 8.51 6.56 6.39
N ALA A 91 7.58 6.57 5.43
CA ALA A 91 6.91 7.79 4.97
C ALA A 91 6.12 8.47 6.09
N GLN A 92 5.43 7.69 6.92
CA GLN A 92 4.64 8.19 8.04
C GLN A 92 5.53 8.79 9.14
N ALA A 93 6.69 8.17 9.41
CA ALA A 93 7.68 8.72 10.33
C ALA A 93 8.30 10.03 9.80
N ALA A 94 8.55 10.13 8.49
CA ALA A 94 9.08 11.34 7.86
C ALA A 94 8.08 12.52 7.88
N MET A 95 6.77 12.25 7.90
CA MET A 95 5.70 13.25 7.96
C MET A 95 5.24 13.61 9.40
N ALA A 96 5.88 13.06 10.44
CA ALA A 96 5.57 13.42 11.82
C ALA A 96 5.93 14.89 12.10
N PRO A 97 5.12 15.64 12.87
CA PRO A 97 5.39 17.04 13.16
C PRO A 97 6.70 17.16 13.95
N VAL A 98 7.68 17.86 13.38
CA VAL A 98 8.83 18.35 14.15
C VAL A 98 8.31 19.44 15.07
N SER A 99 8.31 19.18 16.38
CA SER A 99 8.01 20.19 17.39
C SER A 99 9.07 21.30 17.32
N ILE A 100 8.77 22.39 16.63
CA ILE A 100 9.58 23.59 16.67
C ILE A 100 9.24 24.30 17.98
N THR A 101 10.03 24.06 19.03
CA THR A 101 10.01 24.90 20.22
C THR A 101 10.70 26.22 19.89
N VAL A 102 9.93 27.26 19.60
CA VAL A 102 10.46 28.62 19.49
C VAL A 102 10.72 29.14 20.90
N PRO A 103 11.94 29.57 21.26
CA PRO A 103 12.17 30.26 22.51
C PRO A 103 11.45 31.62 22.45
N VAL A 104 10.47 31.83 23.33
CA VAL A 104 9.76 33.11 23.48
C VAL A 104 10.77 34.19 23.86
N PRO A 105 10.87 35.31 23.13
CA PRO A 105 11.73 36.40 23.53
C PRO A 105 11.02 37.27 24.58
N VAL A 106 11.68 37.35 25.75
CA VAL A 106 11.93 38.53 26.59
C VAL A 106 10.75 39.45 26.94
N ALA A 107 10.57 39.62 28.26
CA ALA A 107 9.67 40.58 28.88
C ALA A 107 9.98 42.03 28.46
N ILE A 108 8.99 42.69 27.87
CA ILE A 108 8.92 44.15 27.71
C ILE A 108 8.59 44.75 29.09
N GLN A 109 9.50 45.58 29.63
CA GLN A 109 9.24 46.34 30.86
C GLN A 109 8.44 47.62 30.56
N PRO A 110 7.62 48.11 31.52
CA PRO A 110 6.90 49.38 31.39
C PRO A 110 7.86 50.57 31.32
N TYR A 111 7.53 51.57 30.51
CA TYR A 111 8.24 52.84 30.41
C TYR A 111 7.57 53.87 31.34
N ASP A 112 8.25 54.25 32.43
CA ASP A 112 7.80 55.26 33.40
C ASP A 112 8.20 56.69 32.97
N GLY A 113 7.80 57.10 31.77
CA GLY A 113 8.11 58.45 31.27
C GLY A 113 7.20 59.53 31.85
N GLU A 114 7.70 60.34 32.77
CA GLU A 114 7.08 61.60 33.20
C GLU A 114 7.10 62.63 32.04
N ILE A 115 5.94 63.09 31.62
CA ILE A 115 5.79 64.12 30.58
C ILE A 115 5.84 65.49 31.27
N GLU A 116 7.00 66.14 31.26
CA GLU A 116 7.10 67.54 31.73
C GLU A 116 6.34 68.47 30.78
N SER A 117 5.31 69.13 31.31
CA SER A 117 4.48 70.12 30.63
C SER A 117 5.19 71.48 30.59
N PRO A 118 5.35 72.14 29.42
CA PRO A 118 5.85 73.51 29.39
C PRO A 118 4.78 74.46 29.93
N ARG A 119 5.08 75.08 31.07
CA ARG A 119 4.27 76.10 31.73
C ARG A 119 4.35 77.39 30.90
N ALA A 120 3.23 77.84 30.33
CA ALA A 120 3.12 79.13 29.66
C ALA A 120 3.03 80.28 30.67
N ALA A 121 3.71 81.38 30.35
CA ALA A 121 3.73 82.65 31.09
C ALA A 121 2.52 83.52 30.76
#